data_AF-A0A0F9FSM2-F1
#
_entry.id   AF-A0A0F9FSM2-F1
#
_cell.length_a   1.000
_cell.length_b   1.000
_cell.length_c   1.000
_cell.angle_alpha   90.00
_cell.angle_beta   90.00
_cell.angle_gamma   90.00
#
_symmetry.space_group_name_H-M   'P 1'
#
loop_
_entity.id
_entity.type
_entity.pdbx_description
1 polymer ?
#
loop_
_entity_poly.entity_id
_entity_poly.type
_entity_poly.pdbx_seq_one_letter_code
_entity_poly.pdbx_strand_id
1 'polypeptide(L)'
;LWSNPIQGGSATFKELGQTWSKPIVTYIKLAGFENKPVLIFAAGYDTNKDKEYSNSDSQGRGIYIVDASTGEKVWSLTPENGFKGVDSIAGDVAIFDANYDGYIDRLYVADTGGNVWRVDMPEASFWTHFKLAELGGNGVNQDRRFLTQAMIARTSFSRLSSVFYNGKMLNVRESTPFDAILIGSGDRAAATATSTQDQLYMIRDINTVTGKFINGLPDPIKVDDLMDISSDPFSTKLNDVDAFNQLEMELGSFKGWYYNLPGLGEKSLAAATVVGGIAYFTSYTPAAASTAQQCVNSSGQGAMYAFHLHYGTKVYEQLAYLTHQEIPDTPQLYFGSIEQCVDENNDQLCDDTMEPTVKKSQFLLLGPWLNTSQGQSESQPSKAFIPQELLGPELSVDENGQIKLVNNAAGQVFGLKVQQTYVYRQDIISQ
;
A
#
# COMPACT_ATOMS: atom_id res chain seq x y z
N LEU A 1 20.05 14.89 21.00
CA LEU A 1 19.52 15.43 19.73
C LEU A 1 19.69 16.94 19.73
N TRP A 2 19.68 17.55 18.55
CA TRP A 2 20.31 18.83 18.21
C TRP A 2 19.66 20.01 18.95
N SER A 3 20.40 21.12 19.11
CA SER A 3 19.94 22.28 19.90
C SER A 3 18.89 23.13 19.19
N ASN A 4 18.75 23.03 17.87
CA ASN A 4 17.81 23.81 17.06
C ASN A 4 17.11 22.89 16.04
N PRO A 5 15.83 23.18 15.70
CA PRO A 5 15.14 22.48 14.62
C PRO A 5 15.76 22.83 13.26
N ILE A 6 15.61 21.93 12.29
CA ILE A 6 15.91 22.24 10.88
C ILE A 6 14.97 23.35 10.41
N GLN A 7 15.53 24.41 9.83
CA GLN A 7 14.78 25.57 9.37
C GLN A 7 14.62 25.56 7.84
N GLY A 8 13.38 25.49 7.38
CA GLY A 8 13.03 25.61 5.96
C GLY A 8 13.26 27.02 5.40
N GLY A 9 13.45 27.10 4.09
CA GLY A 9 13.79 28.36 3.39
C GLY A 9 15.24 28.85 3.64
N SER A 10 16.01 28.16 4.48
CA SER A 10 17.46 28.37 4.59
C SER A 10 18.17 27.96 3.30
N ALA A 11 19.41 28.42 3.10
CA ALA A 11 20.22 28.04 1.93
C ALA A 11 20.36 26.51 1.81
N THR A 12 20.43 25.80 2.94
CA THR A 12 20.60 24.33 2.96
C THR A 12 19.30 23.57 2.68
N PHE A 13 18.17 24.10 3.13
CA PHE A 13 16.83 23.48 3.08
C PHE A 13 15.82 24.37 2.34
N LYS A 14 16.21 24.87 1.16
CA LYS A 14 15.44 25.85 0.38
C LYS A 14 14.06 25.33 -0.04
N GLU A 15 13.96 24.05 -0.36
CA GLU A 15 12.70 23.41 -0.78
C GLU A 15 11.86 22.93 0.41
N LEU A 16 12.27 23.13 1.66
CA LEU A 16 11.50 22.61 2.80
C LEU A 16 10.24 23.48 3.04
N GLY A 17 9.07 22.93 2.72
CA GLY A 17 7.74 23.47 2.97
C GLY A 17 7.15 23.02 4.30
N GLN A 18 5.82 22.84 4.37
CA GLN A 18 5.19 22.33 5.60
C GLN A 18 5.54 20.84 5.81
N THR A 19 6.15 20.51 6.95
CA THR A 19 6.68 19.18 7.24
C THR A 19 5.59 18.24 7.76
N TRP A 20 4.76 17.73 6.84
CA TRP A 20 3.74 16.72 7.16
C TRP A 20 4.33 15.31 7.25
N SER A 21 5.39 15.05 6.47
CA SER A 21 6.11 13.78 6.49
C SER A 21 6.75 13.53 7.86
N LYS A 22 6.50 12.35 8.41
CA LYS A 22 7.19 11.79 9.57
C LYS A 22 8.62 11.39 9.18
N PRO A 23 9.65 11.98 9.82
CA PRO A 23 11.04 11.57 9.58
C PRO A 23 11.32 10.14 10.05
N ILE A 24 12.15 9.42 9.31
CA ILE A 24 12.53 8.03 9.59
C ILE A 24 14.02 7.97 9.94
N VAL A 25 14.35 7.37 11.08
CA VAL A 25 15.74 7.06 11.46
C VAL A 25 16.12 5.72 10.84
N THR A 26 17.19 5.69 10.04
CA THR A 26 17.64 4.46 9.39
C THR A 26 19.14 4.50 9.06
N TYR A 27 19.67 3.44 8.45
CA TYR A 27 21.03 3.36 7.93
C TYR A 27 21.01 3.29 6.40
N ILE A 28 22.02 3.90 5.78
CA ILE A 28 22.22 3.89 4.33
C ILE A 28 23.68 3.55 4.00
N LYS A 29 23.90 2.88 2.88
CA LYS A 29 25.26 2.63 2.37
C LYS A 29 25.76 3.87 1.62
N LEU A 30 26.26 4.83 2.38
CA LEU A 30 26.86 6.06 1.87
C LEU A 30 28.21 6.28 2.55
N ALA A 31 29.23 6.61 1.75
CA ALA A 31 30.58 6.87 2.22
C ALA A 31 30.61 7.86 3.41
N GLY A 32 31.07 7.39 4.57
CA GLY A 32 31.15 8.18 5.81
C GLY A 32 29.92 8.09 6.72
N PHE A 33 28.87 7.37 6.30
CA PHE A 33 27.60 7.18 7.00
C PHE A 33 27.21 5.70 7.17
N GLU A 34 28.06 4.74 6.80
CA GLU A 34 27.75 3.30 6.84
C GLU A 34 27.52 2.75 8.25
N ASN A 35 27.94 3.45 9.30
CA ASN A 35 27.66 3.06 10.69
C ASN A 35 27.04 4.21 11.49
N LYS A 36 26.44 5.19 10.80
CA LYS A 36 25.80 6.34 11.42
C LYS A 36 24.34 6.40 10.99
N PRO A 37 23.39 6.53 11.92
CA PRO A 37 22.01 6.69 11.56
C PRO A 37 21.80 8.04 10.85
N VAL A 38 20.97 8.02 9.82
CA VAL A 38 20.47 9.21 9.14
C VAL A 38 18.99 9.40 9.42
N LEU A 39 18.51 10.63 9.27
CA LEU A 39 17.08 10.94 9.19
C LEU A 39 16.71 11.23 7.74
N ILE A 40 15.68 10.54 7.25
CA ILE A 40 15.13 10.73 5.90
C ILE A 40 13.72 11.31 6.04
N PHE A 41 13.43 12.38 5.30
CA PHE A 41 12.11 13.02 5.28
C PHE A 41 11.85 13.74 3.97
N ALA A 42 10.57 13.88 3.60
CA ALA A 42 10.17 14.59 2.40
C ALA A 42 10.29 16.12 2.57
N ALA A 43 10.42 16.84 1.46
CA ALA A 43 10.56 18.29 1.44
C ALA A 43 9.27 19.02 1.85
N GLY A 44 8.11 18.36 1.89
CA GLY A 44 6.90 18.86 2.53
C GLY A 44 5.86 19.43 1.57
N TYR A 45 4.80 20.02 2.13
CA TYR A 45 3.66 20.56 1.39
C TYR A 45 3.83 22.05 1.06
N ASP A 46 3.45 22.44 -0.16
CA ASP A 46 3.32 23.85 -0.56
C ASP A 46 1.85 24.27 -0.45
N THR A 47 1.56 25.34 0.30
CA THR A 47 0.20 25.87 0.47
C THR A 47 -0.43 26.38 -0.83
N ASN A 48 0.35 26.52 -1.91
CA ASN A 48 -0.20 26.71 -3.24
C ASN A 48 -1.19 25.60 -3.64
N LYS A 49 -1.04 24.39 -3.09
CA LYS A 49 -1.96 23.26 -3.27
C LYS A 49 -3.31 23.42 -2.55
N ASP A 50 -3.49 24.40 -1.67
CA ASP A 50 -4.80 24.69 -1.05
C ASP A 50 -5.82 25.27 -2.06
N LYS A 51 -5.38 25.58 -3.28
CA LYS A 51 -6.24 26.03 -4.38
C LYS A 51 -6.78 24.84 -5.16
N GLU A 52 -8.01 24.98 -5.64
CA GLU A 52 -8.73 23.95 -6.41
C GLU A 52 -8.01 23.54 -7.71
N TYR A 53 -7.16 24.41 -8.26
CA TYR A 53 -6.26 24.09 -9.36
C TYR A 53 -4.93 24.79 -9.11
N SER A 54 -3.84 24.02 -9.05
CA SER A 54 -2.54 24.52 -8.64
C SER A 54 -1.52 24.34 -9.76
N ASN A 55 -0.75 25.40 -10.02
CA ASN A 55 0.45 25.32 -10.84
C ASN A 55 1.54 24.53 -10.12
N SER A 56 2.66 24.30 -10.80
CA SER A 56 3.90 23.81 -10.18
C SER A 56 4.22 24.53 -8.86
N ASP A 57 4.64 23.77 -7.87
CA ASP A 57 4.97 24.25 -6.54
C ASP A 57 6.33 24.96 -6.52
N SER A 58 6.47 25.85 -5.55
CA SER A 58 7.65 26.69 -5.33
C SER A 58 8.59 26.12 -4.28
N GLN A 59 8.05 25.28 -3.39
CA GLN A 59 8.72 24.55 -2.31
C GLN A 59 8.07 23.16 -2.17
N GLY A 60 8.53 22.35 -1.22
CA GLY A 60 8.00 21.01 -1.00
C GLY A 60 8.51 19.95 -1.97
N ARG A 61 9.36 20.32 -2.95
CA ARG A 61 9.79 19.41 -4.03
C ARG A 61 11.06 18.69 -3.64
N GLY A 62 10.93 17.45 -3.17
CA GLY A 62 12.09 16.59 -2.96
C GLY A 62 12.11 15.78 -1.67
N ILE A 63 13.32 15.30 -1.35
CA ILE A 63 13.65 14.52 -0.16
C ILE A 63 14.96 15.06 0.42
N TYR A 64 15.07 15.05 1.75
CA TYR A 64 16.30 15.35 2.46
C TYR A 64 16.77 14.14 3.27
N ILE A 65 18.09 13.96 3.33
CA ILE A 65 18.78 13.05 4.23
C ILE A 65 19.75 13.86 5.06
N VAL A 66 19.63 13.76 6.38
CA VAL A 66 20.47 14.48 7.34
C VAL A 66 21.12 13.52 8.32
N ASP A 67 22.24 13.91 8.92
CA ASP A 67 22.87 13.17 10.00
C ASP A 67 21.91 13.18 11.20
N ALA A 68 21.52 12.01 11.71
CA ALA A 68 20.54 11.94 12.80
C ALA A 68 21.08 12.53 14.12
N SER A 69 22.40 12.67 14.27
CA SER A 69 23.06 13.20 15.46
C SER A 69 23.31 14.70 15.43
N THR A 70 23.45 15.31 14.24
CA THR A 70 23.76 16.75 14.10
C THR A 70 22.68 17.56 13.37
N GLY A 71 21.84 16.92 12.54
CA GLY A 71 20.87 17.59 11.68
C GLY A 71 21.47 18.23 10.44
N GLU A 72 22.77 18.03 10.21
CA GLU A 72 23.46 18.52 9.02
C GLU A 72 23.02 17.74 7.78
N LYS A 73 22.84 18.43 6.65
CA LYS A 73 22.45 17.81 5.39
C LYS A 73 23.57 16.90 4.88
N VAL A 74 23.23 15.63 4.70
CA VAL A 74 24.10 14.59 4.14
C VAL A 74 23.88 14.49 2.63
N TRP A 75 22.61 14.45 2.23
CA TRP A 75 22.20 14.35 0.84
C TRP A 75 20.80 14.95 0.66
N SER A 76 20.44 15.28 -0.57
CA SER A 76 19.07 15.66 -0.93
C SER A 76 18.75 15.23 -2.35
N LEU A 77 17.48 15.18 -2.69
CA LEU A 77 16.99 15.18 -4.06
C LEU A 77 15.94 16.27 -4.19
N THR A 78 16.30 17.35 -4.87
CA THR A 78 15.55 18.60 -5.04
C THR A 78 15.79 19.14 -6.46
N PRO A 79 15.04 20.16 -6.93
CA PRO A 79 15.28 20.76 -8.24
C PRO A 79 16.72 21.24 -8.44
N GLU A 80 17.38 21.71 -7.37
CA GLU A 80 18.78 22.16 -7.39
C GLU A 80 19.76 21.07 -7.82
N ASN A 81 19.47 19.81 -7.51
CA ASN A 81 20.36 18.68 -7.81
C ASN A 81 19.73 17.64 -8.74
N GLY A 82 18.78 18.09 -9.57
CA GLY A 82 18.31 17.33 -10.72
C GLY A 82 16.97 16.60 -10.55
N PHE A 83 16.27 16.78 -9.43
CA PHE A 83 14.89 16.34 -9.33
C PHE A 83 14.02 17.06 -10.36
N LYS A 84 13.19 16.31 -11.08
CA LYS A 84 12.33 16.85 -12.15
C LYS A 84 10.87 17.02 -11.73
N GLY A 85 10.50 16.55 -10.55
CA GLY A 85 9.16 16.76 -10.01
C GLY A 85 8.92 18.23 -9.72
N VAL A 86 7.73 18.69 -10.12
CA VAL A 86 7.31 20.08 -9.98
C VAL A 86 6.27 20.26 -8.88
N ASP A 87 5.80 19.16 -8.28
CA ASP A 87 4.79 19.12 -7.24
C ASP A 87 5.41 18.72 -5.90
N SER A 88 4.78 19.19 -4.82
CA SER A 88 5.19 18.93 -3.45
C SER A 88 5.10 17.45 -3.08
N ILE A 89 6.13 16.96 -2.39
CA ILE A 89 6.16 15.64 -1.76
C ILE A 89 5.88 15.86 -0.27
N ALA A 90 4.62 15.71 0.11
CA ALA A 90 4.15 15.97 1.48
C ALA A 90 4.07 14.69 2.34
N GLY A 91 3.74 13.56 1.72
CA GLY A 91 3.57 12.27 2.40
C GLY A 91 4.88 11.68 2.91
N ASP A 92 4.76 10.67 3.76
CA ASP A 92 5.90 9.95 4.32
C ASP A 92 6.74 9.27 3.23
N VAL A 93 8.06 9.24 3.44
CA VAL A 93 8.98 8.51 2.56
C VAL A 93 8.87 7.03 2.86
N ALA A 94 8.59 6.21 1.85
CA ALA A 94 8.65 4.77 2.00
C ALA A 94 10.08 4.28 1.77
N ILE A 95 10.60 3.49 2.70
CA ILE A 95 11.96 2.95 2.66
C ILE A 95 11.91 1.45 2.35
N PHE A 96 12.87 0.96 1.57
CA PHE A 96 12.95 -0.45 1.24
C PHE A 96 14.39 -0.94 1.23
N ASP A 97 14.69 -1.85 2.16
CA ASP A 97 15.90 -2.69 2.16
C ASP A 97 15.61 -3.91 1.28
N ALA A 98 16.22 -3.93 0.09
CA ALA A 98 15.88 -4.90 -0.94
C ALA A 98 16.66 -6.21 -0.80
N ASN A 99 17.74 -6.23 -0.01
CA ASN A 99 18.61 -7.39 0.18
C ASN A 99 18.67 -7.89 1.64
N TYR A 100 17.97 -7.21 2.55
CA TYR A 100 17.86 -7.51 3.98
C TYR A 100 19.19 -7.42 4.75
N ASP A 101 20.07 -6.50 4.36
CA ASP A 101 21.35 -6.28 5.03
C ASP A 101 21.32 -5.21 6.14
N GLY A 102 20.16 -4.60 6.39
CA GLY A 102 19.95 -3.57 7.39
C GLY A 102 20.17 -2.15 6.88
N TYR A 103 20.48 -1.97 5.59
CA TYR A 103 20.64 -0.68 4.94
C TYR A 103 19.55 -0.46 3.90
N ILE A 104 19.06 0.78 3.81
CA ILE A 104 18.04 1.11 2.83
C ILE A 104 18.66 1.23 1.44
N ASP A 105 18.09 0.48 0.50
CA ASP A 105 18.50 0.47 -0.91
C ASP A 105 17.62 1.36 -1.77
N ARG A 106 16.35 1.54 -1.39
CA ARG A 106 15.37 2.27 -2.20
C ARG A 106 14.45 3.14 -1.38
N LEU A 107 14.09 4.29 -1.96
CA LEU A 107 13.06 5.18 -1.47
C LEU A 107 11.93 5.26 -2.48
N TYR A 108 10.69 5.27 -2.00
CA TYR A 108 9.52 5.63 -2.79
C TYR A 108 8.84 6.82 -2.15
N VAL A 109 8.50 7.81 -2.97
CA VAL A 109 7.73 8.98 -2.54
C VAL A 109 6.67 9.30 -3.57
N ALA A 110 5.57 9.88 -3.11
CA ALA A 110 4.50 10.32 -3.99
C ALA A 110 4.26 11.82 -3.81
N ASP A 111 3.93 12.50 -4.91
CA ASP A 111 3.71 13.94 -4.93
C ASP A 111 2.24 14.31 -5.10
N THR A 112 1.94 15.57 -4.83
CA THR A 112 0.61 16.16 -4.97
C THR A 112 0.17 16.34 -6.42
N GLY A 113 1.02 16.04 -7.40
CA GLY A 113 0.67 15.98 -8.83
C GLY A 113 0.22 14.59 -9.28
N GLY A 114 0.12 13.63 -8.36
CA GLY A 114 -0.28 12.26 -8.67
C GLY A 114 0.85 11.44 -9.29
N ASN A 115 2.11 11.77 -9.00
CA ASN A 115 3.26 10.98 -9.44
C ASN A 115 3.83 10.15 -8.29
N VAL A 116 4.40 9.00 -8.62
CA VAL A 116 5.23 8.18 -7.72
C VAL A 116 6.66 8.21 -8.25
N TRP A 117 7.61 8.50 -7.37
CA TRP A 117 9.03 8.58 -7.66
C TRP A 117 9.78 7.50 -6.90
N ARG A 118 10.76 6.91 -7.58
CA ARG A 118 11.66 5.91 -7.01
C ARG A 118 13.09 6.46 -7.01
N VAL A 119 13.78 6.26 -5.90
CA VAL A 119 15.21 6.54 -5.73
C VAL A 119 15.92 5.24 -5.40
N ASP A 120 16.96 4.91 -6.17
CA ASP A 120 17.81 3.74 -5.97
C ASP A 120 19.17 4.18 -5.42
N MET A 121 19.57 3.55 -4.32
CA MET A 121 20.73 3.87 -3.50
C MET A 121 21.67 2.64 -3.36
N PRO A 122 22.18 2.07 -4.46
CA PRO A 122 23.05 0.90 -4.40
C PRO A 122 24.42 1.23 -3.77
N GLU A 123 25.07 0.22 -3.19
CA GLU A 123 26.37 0.34 -2.50
C GLU A 123 27.53 0.86 -3.37
N ALA A 124 27.51 0.59 -4.68
CA ALA A 124 28.69 0.72 -5.55
C ALA A 124 28.60 1.80 -6.65
N SER A 125 27.61 2.70 -6.64
CA SER A 125 27.44 3.69 -7.71
C SER A 125 26.62 4.91 -7.31
N PHE A 126 26.62 5.92 -8.19
CA PHE A 126 25.70 7.06 -8.13
C PHE A 126 24.27 6.59 -7.90
N TRP A 127 23.59 7.24 -6.96
CA TRP A 127 22.16 7.03 -6.76
C TRP A 127 21.39 7.53 -7.98
N THR A 128 20.34 6.82 -8.36
CA THR A 128 19.49 7.18 -9.49
C THR A 128 18.08 7.45 -9.03
N HIS A 129 17.38 8.36 -9.69
CA HIS A 129 15.96 8.59 -9.45
C HIS A 129 15.19 8.68 -10.76
N PHE A 130 13.94 8.26 -10.75
CA PHE A 130 13.04 8.37 -11.89
C PHE A 130 11.58 8.41 -11.43
N LYS A 131 10.72 8.92 -12.31
CA LYS A 131 9.27 8.87 -12.10
C LYS A 131 8.81 7.45 -12.42
N LEU A 132 8.41 6.70 -11.40
CA LEU A 132 7.88 5.35 -11.55
C LEU A 132 6.48 5.36 -12.15
N ALA A 133 5.62 6.28 -11.72
CA ALA A 133 4.25 6.38 -12.20
C ALA A 133 3.76 7.83 -12.29
N GLU A 134 2.84 8.07 -13.22
CA GLU A 134 2.12 9.33 -13.48
C GLU A 134 0.62 9.01 -13.54
N LEU A 135 -0.06 9.20 -12.41
CA LEU A 135 -1.44 8.74 -12.16
C LEU A 135 -2.44 9.89 -11.97
N GLY A 136 -1.93 11.12 -11.83
CA GLY A 136 -2.71 12.36 -11.92
C GLY A 136 -2.92 12.80 -13.38
N GLY A 137 -3.83 13.74 -13.58
CA GLY A 137 -4.11 14.35 -14.87
C GLY A 137 -4.43 15.84 -14.76
N ASN A 138 -4.63 16.48 -15.91
CA ASN A 138 -4.83 17.94 -15.98
C ASN A 138 -6.29 18.38 -15.78
N GLY A 139 -7.23 17.44 -15.71
CA GLY A 139 -8.65 17.73 -15.47
C GLY A 139 -8.95 17.79 -13.98
N VAL A 140 -9.95 18.57 -13.57
CA VAL A 140 -10.38 18.65 -12.16
C VAL A 140 -10.76 17.27 -11.61
N ASN A 141 -11.43 16.44 -12.42
CA ASN A 141 -11.75 15.06 -12.03
C ASN A 141 -10.55 14.11 -11.98
N GLN A 142 -9.37 14.57 -12.41
CA GLN A 142 -8.11 13.82 -12.47
C GLN A 142 -7.02 14.47 -11.60
N ASP A 143 -7.31 15.52 -10.83
CA ASP A 143 -6.40 16.12 -9.84
C ASP A 143 -6.23 15.19 -8.63
N ARG A 144 -5.64 14.03 -8.89
CA ARG A 144 -5.45 12.94 -7.94
C ARG A 144 -4.13 13.17 -7.23
N ARG A 145 -4.23 13.49 -5.94
CA ARG A 145 -3.07 13.86 -5.13
C ARG A 145 -2.67 12.70 -4.23
N PHE A 146 -1.38 12.57 -3.98
CA PHE A 146 -0.86 11.61 -3.01
C PHE A 146 -0.27 12.34 -1.81
N LEU A 147 -0.81 12.05 -0.63
CA LEU A 147 -0.42 12.67 0.64
C LEU A 147 -0.07 11.64 1.72
N THR A 148 0.06 10.37 1.33
CA THR A 148 0.30 9.22 2.22
C THR A 148 1.53 8.45 1.78
N GLN A 149 2.06 7.61 2.68
CA GLN A 149 3.15 6.70 2.36
C GLN A 149 2.69 5.64 1.34
N ALA A 150 3.53 5.34 0.35
CA ALA A 150 3.33 4.16 -0.48
C ALA A 150 3.66 2.88 0.31
N MET A 151 2.85 1.83 0.17
CA MET A 151 3.12 0.51 0.74
C MET A 151 3.81 -0.36 -0.30
N ILE A 152 4.96 -0.96 0.05
CA ILE A 152 5.73 -1.85 -0.81
C ILE A 152 5.62 -3.30 -0.32
N ALA A 153 5.11 -4.19 -1.17
CA ALA A 153 5.09 -5.62 -0.91
C ALA A 153 5.80 -6.38 -2.04
N ARG A 154 6.94 -6.99 -1.72
CA ARG A 154 7.66 -7.86 -2.66
C ARG A 154 6.95 -9.20 -2.78
N THR A 155 6.66 -9.61 -4.01
CA THR A 155 6.07 -10.92 -4.31
C THR A 155 6.41 -11.33 -5.75
N SER A 156 5.83 -12.42 -6.22
CA SER A 156 5.90 -12.86 -7.62
C SER A 156 4.49 -13.07 -8.15
N PHE A 157 4.25 -12.73 -9.41
CA PHE A 157 3.02 -13.10 -10.10
C PHE A 157 3.30 -14.17 -11.15
N SER A 158 2.37 -15.12 -11.30
CA SER A 158 2.37 -16.06 -12.41
C SER A 158 1.84 -15.36 -13.64
N ARG A 159 2.73 -14.97 -14.56
CA ARG A 159 2.33 -14.44 -15.87
C ARG A 159 1.92 -15.59 -16.78
N LEU A 160 0.65 -15.65 -17.14
CA LEU A 160 0.16 -16.60 -18.15
C LEU A 160 0.38 -16.03 -19.55
N SER A 161 0.83 -16.86 -20.49
CA SER A 161 0.99 -16.48 -21.89
C SER A 161 0.69 -17.67 -22.81
N SER A 162 0.16 -17.37 -23.99
CA SER A 162 -0.11 -18.36 -25.03
C SER A 162 1.02 -18.39 -26.05
N VAL A 163 1.68 -19.54 -26.23
CA VAL A 163 2.76 -19.73 -27.21
C VAL A 163 2.40 -20.80 -28.22
N PHE A 164 2.80 -20.61 -29.47
CA PHE A 164 2.64 -21.63 -30.51
C PHE A 164 3.85 -22.55 -30.52
N TYR A 165 3.65 -23.84 -30.20
CA TYR A 165 4.70 -24.85 -30.15
C TYR A 165 4.22 -26.16 -30.78
N ASN A 166 5.02 -26.71 -31.71
CA ASN A 166 4.72 -27.96 -32.43
C ASN A 166 3.28 -28.03 -33.00
N GLY A 167 2.81 -26.94 -33.61
CA GLY A 167 1.50 -26.92 -34.26
C GLY A 167 0.30 -26.72 -33.33
N LYS A 168 0.53 -26.47 -32.02
CA LYS A 168 -0.52 -26.25 -31.02
C LYS A 168 -0.26 -24.97 -30.22
N MET A 169 -1.34 -24.32 -29.80
CA MET A 169 -1.27 -23.25 -28.80
C MET A 169 -1.15 -23.90 -27.42
N LEU A 170 -0.14 -23.50 -26.65
CA LEU A 170 0.10 -23.95 -25.28
C LEU A 170 0.09 -22.74 -24.35
N ASN A 171 -0.55 -22.89 -23.20
CA ASN A 171 -0.47 -21.92 -22.12
C ASN A 171 0.80 -22.20 -21.30
N VAL A 172 1.62 -21.18 -21.08
CA VAL A 172 2.85 -21.23 -20.29
C VAL A 172 2.76 -20.19 -19.18
N ARG A 173 3.17 -20.60 -17.97
CA ARG A 173 3.25 -19.73 -16.80
C ARG A 173 4.71 -19.39 -16.50
N GLU A 174 4.98 -18.11 -16.29
CA GLU A 174 6.29 -17.61 -15.85
C GLU A 174 6.13 -16.88 -14.53
N SER A 175 6.87 -17.30 -13.50
CA SER A 175 6.92 -16.60 -12.23
C SER A 175 7.82 -15.38 -12.35
N THR A 176 7.24 -14.19 -12.29
CA THR A 176 7.97 -12.92 -12.40
C THR A 176 7.97 -12.20 -11.05
N PRO A 177 9.13 -11.96 -10.41
CA PRO A 177 9.20 -11.18 -9.19
C PRO A 177 8.90 -9.70 -9.48
N PHE A 178 8.19 -9.05 -8.57
CA PHE A 178 7.92 -7.61 -8.63
C PHE A 178 7.74 -7.04 -7.23
N ASP A 179 7.95 -5.73 -7.11
CA ASP A 179 7.59 -4.98 -5.93
C ASP A 179 6.22 -4.33 -6.18
N ALA A 180 5.21 -4.76 -5.43
CA ALA A 180 3.88 -4.18 -5.50
C ALA A 180 3.88 -2.85 -4.75
N ILE A 181 3.61 -1.75 -5.46
CA ILE A 181 3.52 -0.41 -4.88
C ILE A 181 2.03 -0.05 -4.78
N LEU A 182 1.53 0.04 -3.55
CA LEU A 182 0.14 0.35 -3.27
C LEU A 182 0.03 1.79 -2.79
N ILE A 183 -0.90 2.53 -3.40
CA ILE A 183 -1.17 3.92 -3.03
C ILE A 183 -2.61 4.27 -3.43
N GLY A 184 -3.26 5.10 -2.63
CA GLY A 184 -4.58 5.65 -2.93
C GLY A 184 -4.50 7.16 -3.03
N SER A 185 -5.25 7.74 -3.97
CA SER A 185 -5.31 9.20 -4.13
C SER A 185 -6.36 9.80 -3.20
N GLY A 186 -6.06 11.03 -2.76
CA GLY A 186 -6.98 11.81 -1.96
C GLY A 186 -6.36 13.10 -1.46
N ASP A 187 -7.13 14.19 -1.54
CA ASP A 187 -6.74 15.47 -0.98
C ASP A 187 -7.24 15.62 0.46
N ARG A 188 -6.30 15.48 1.41
CA ARG A 188 -6.56 15.65 2.85
C ARG A 188 -6.81 17.12 3.22
N ALA A 189 -6.19 18.08 2.52
CA ALA A 189 -6.42 19.50 2.75
C ALA A 189 -7.83 19.92 2.28
N ALA A 190 -8.37 19.24 1.27
CA ALA A 190 -9.71 19.42 0.74
C ALA A 190 -10.61 18.20 0.99
N ALA A 191 -10.68 17.71 2.24
CA ALA A 191 -11.39 16.47 2.59
C ALA A 191 -12.90 16.46 2.21
N THR A 192 -13.55 17.63 2.11
CA THR A 192 -14.96 17.76 1.69
C THR A 192 -15.18 17.97 0.19
N ALA A 193 -14.12 18.15 -0.60
CA ALA A 193 -14.23 18.33 -2.05
C ALA A 193 -14.74 17.07 -2.75
N THR A 194 -15.54 17.26 -3.81
CA THR A 194 -16.23 16.19 -4.54
C THR A 194 -15.94 16.17 -6.04
N SER A 195 -15.04 17.03 -6.51
CA SER A 195 -14.79 17.24 -7.93
C SER A 195 -13.83 16.21 -8.54
N THR A 196 -12.91 15.65 -7.74
CA THR A 196 -11.93 14.63 -8.13
C THR A 196 -12.54 13.22 -8.08
N GLN A 197 -12.29 12.41 -9.12
CA GLN A 197 -12.53 10.97 -9.08
C GLN A 197 -11.25 10.28 -8.61
N ASP A 198 -11.15 10.10 -7.29
CA ASP A 198 -10.02 9.43 -6.67
C ASP A 198 -10.03 7.92 -6.93
N GLN A 199 -8.84 7.32 -6.83
CA GLN A 199 -8.59 5.93 -7.18
C GLN A 199 -7.62 5.26 -6.20
N LEU A 200 -7.73 3.93 -6.12
CA LEU A 200 -6.77 3.06 -5.44
C LEU A 200 -5.93 2.34 -6.49
N TYR A 201 -4.63 2.15 -6.23
CA TYR A 201 -3.70 1.57 -7.19
C TYR A 201 -2.86 0.46 -6.58
N MET A 202 -2.59 -0.57 -7.39
CA MET A 202 -1.47 -1.49 -7.21
C MET A 202 -0.63 -1.46 -8.47
N ILE A 203 0.60 -0.97 -8.33
CA ILE A 203 1.56 -0.83 -9.43
C ILE A 203 2.58 -1.96 -9.30
N ARG A 204 2.88 -2.63 -10.41
CA ARG A 204 3.91 -3.67 -10.48
C ARG A 204 5.23 -3.06 -10.95
N ASP A 205 6.16 -2.88 -10.02
CA ASP A 205 7.55 -2.54 -10.34
C ASP A 205 8.37 -3.82 -10.54
N ILE A 206 8.55 -4.22 -11.80
CA ILE A 206 9.29 -5.44 -12.16
C ILE A 206 10.81 -5.27 -12.05
N ASN A 207 11.32 -4.04 -11.89
CA ASN A 207 12.76 -3.77 -11.77
C ASN A 207 13.22 -3.95 -10.33
N THR A 208 13.10 -5.16 -9.81
CA THR A 208 13.30 -5.49 -8.38
C THR A 208 14.75 -5.39 -7.89
N VAL A 209 15.71 -5.32 -8.82
CA VAL A 209 17.14 -5.19 -8.51
C VAL A 209 17.53 -3.71 -8.49
N THR A 210 17.97 -3.23 -7.33
CA THR A 210 18.37 -1.84 -7.11
C THR A 210 19.47 -1.39 -8.07
N GLY A 211 19.26 -0.25 -8.72
CA GLY A 211 20.23 0.45 -9.57
C GLY A 211 20.54 -0.24 -10.90
N LYS A 212 19.89 -1.37 -11.22
CA LYS A 212 20.17 -2.13 -12.45
C LYS A 212 19.02 -1.98 -13.45
N PHE A 213 19.26 -1.16 -14.46
CA PHE A 213 18.33 -0.96 -15.57
C PHE A 213 18.99 -1.36 -16.89
N ILE A 214 18.63 -2.54 -17.41
CA ILE A 214 19.26 -3.13 -18.61
C ILE A 214 19.07 -2.24 -19.85
N ASN A 215 17.91 -1.56 -19.95
CA ASN A 215 17.51 -0.76 -21.11
C ASN A 215 17.41 0.75 -20.79
N GLY A 216 18.16 1.23 -19.79
CA GLY A 216 18.01 2.59 -19.28
C GLY A 216 16.81 2.74 -18.34
N LEU A 217 16.63 3.94 -17.79
CA LEU A 217 15.56 4.21 -16.83
C LEU A 217 14.18 3.95 -17.47
N PRO A 218 13.25 3.27 -16.78
CA PRO A 218 11.93 2.97 -17.31
C PRO A 218 11.10 4.24 -17.58
N ASP A 219 10.23 4.17 -18.58
CA ASP A 219 9.19 5.16 -18.77
C ASP A 219 8.14 5.10 -17.64
N PRO A 220 7.54 6.24 -17.25
CA PRO A 220 6.53 6.27 -16.20
C PRO A 220 5.31 5.43 -16.53
N ILE A 221 4.82 4.68 -15.56
CA ILE A 221 3.58 3.91 -15.62
C ILE A 221 2.40 4.88 -15.58
N LYS A 222 1.53 4.83 -16.59
CA LYS A 222 0.33 5.68 -16.67
C LYS A 222 -0.92 4.91 -16.24
N VAL A 223 -2.03 5.61 -16.02
CA VAL A 223 -3.33 4.96 -15.72
C VAL A 223 -3.71 3.95 -16.81
N ASP A 224 -3.48 4.26 -18.08
CA ASP A 224 -3.77 3.35 -19.21
C ASP A 224 -2.88 2.08 -19.24
N ASP A 225 -1.76 2.06 -18.50
CA ASP A 225 -0.93 0.87 -18.33
C ASP A 225 -1.45 -0.06 -17.21
N LEU A 226 -2.54 0.30 -16.53
CA LEU A 226 -3.15 -0.42 -15.42
C LEU A 226 -4.55 -0.92 -15.80
N MET A 227 -4.90 -2.13 -15.35
CA MET A 227 -6.22 -2.69 -15.59
C MET A 227 -7.28 -2.04 -14.68
N ASP A 228 -8.43 -1.62 -15.24
CA ASP A 228 -9.58 -1.21 -14.46
C ASP A 228 -10.27 -2.42 -13.83
N ILE A 229 -10.26 -2.50 -12.49
CA ILE A 229 -10.91 -3.58 -11.73
C ILE A 229 -12.22 -3.15 -11.08
N SER A 230 -12.76 -1.97 -11.40
CA SER A 230 -13.94 -1.40 -10.73
C SER A 230 -15.20 -2.26 -10.85
N SER A 231 -15.26 -3.12 -11.87
CA SER A 231 -16.35 -4.08 -12.09
C SER A 231 -16.12 -5.46 -11.45
N ASP A 232 -14.99 -5.66 -10.78
CA ASP A 232 -14.52 -6.94 -10.23
C ASP A 232 -14.62 -8.09 -11.26
N PRO A 233 -13.87 -8.01 -12.37
CA PRO A 233 -14.06 -8.92 -13.51
C PRO A 233 -13.75 -10.38 -13.16
N PHE A 234 -12.81 -10.63 -12.24
CA PHE A 234 -12.40 -11.97 -11.81
C PHE A 234 -13.45 -12.70 -10.97
N SER A 235 -14.25 -11.97 -10.17
CA SER A 235 -15.29 -12.58 -9.31
C SER A 235 -16.30 -13.42 -10.10
N THR A 236 -16.56 -13.05 -11.35
CA THR A 236 -17.52 -13.75 -12.23
C THR A 236 -16.94 -14.97 -12.93
N LYS A 237 -15.62 -15.20 -12.84
CA LYS A 237 -14.89 -16.25 -13.57
C LYS A 237 -14.40 -17.40 -12.69
N LEU A 238 -14.73 -17.40 -11.40
CA LEU A 238 -14.26 -18.40 -10.44
C LEU A 238 -14.72 -19.84 -10.76
N ASN A 239 -15.78 -20.01 -11.54
CA ASN A 239 -16.32 -21.32 -11.94
C ASN A 239 -15.86 -21.76 -13.35
N ASP A 240 -15.00 -20.99 -14.01
CA ASP A 240 -14.56 -21.24 -15.39
C ASP A 240 -13.05 -20.96 -15.52
N VAL A 241 -12.25 -22.03 -15.43
CA VAL A 241 -10.79 -21.96 -15.49
C VAL A 241 -10.29 -21.37 -16.80
N ASP A 242 -10.94 -21.67 -17.93
CA ASP A 242 -10.49 -21.15 -19.23
C ASP A 242 -10.78 -19.65 -19.35
N ALA A 243 -11.96 -19.21 -18.93
CA ALA A 243 -12.30 -17.79 -18.92
C ALA A 243 -11.44 -17.00 -17.90
N PHE A 244 -11.13 -17.59 -16.74
CA PHE A 244 -10.22 -16.98 -15.77
C PHE A 244 -8.80 -16.84 -16.34
N ASN A 245 -8.29 -17.89 -16.97
CA ASN A 245 -6.97 -17.88 -17.62
C ASN A 245 -6.89 -16.81 -18.72
N GLN A 246 -7.95 -16.62 -19.51
CA GLN A 246 -8.00 -15.56 -20.51
C GLN A 246 -7.88 -14.16 -19.89
N LEU A 247 -8.62 -13.92 -18.81
CA LEU A 247 -8.55 -12.66 -18.07
C LEU A 247 -7.20 -12.46 -17.37
N GLU A 248 -6.58 -13.53 -16.88
CA GLU A 248 -5.24 -13.48 -16.30
C GLU A 248 -4.17 -13.13 -17.34
N MET A 249 -4.28 -13.64 -18.58
CA MET A 249 -3.39 -13.25 -19.69
C MET A 249 -3.53 -11.76 -20.02
N GLU A 250 -4.77 -11.26 -20.02
CA GLU A 250 -5.05 -9.82 -20.19
C GLU A 250 -4.40 -9.01 -19.06
N LEU A 251 -4.67 -9.35 -17.80
CA LEU A 251 -4.06 -8.69 -16.63
C LEU A 251 -2.53 -8.74 -16.65
N GLY A 252 -1.94 -9.81 -17.20
CA GLY A 252 -0.49 -9.99 -17.35
C GLY A 252 0.14 -9.12 -18.43
N SER A 253 -0.66 -8.42 -19.26
CA SER A 253 -0.19 -7.37 -20.16
C SER A 253 -0.14 -5.99 -19.49
N PHE A 254 -0.88 -5.81 -18.40
CA PHE A 254 -0.89 -4.58 -17.60
C PHE A 254 0.21 -4.59 -16.54
N LYS A 255 0.65 -3.38 -16.16
CA LYS A 255 1.64 -3.14 -15.11
C LYS A 255 1.00 -3.03 -13.73
N GLY A 256 -0.20 -3.58 -13.54
CA GLY A 256 -0.95 -3.51 -12.28
C GLY A 256 -2.44 -3.32 -12.51
N TRP A 257 -3.12 -2.78 -11.51
CA TRP A 257 -4.55 -2.46 -11.57
C TRP A 257 -4.88 -1.17 -10.83
N TYR A 258 -6.02 -0.57 -11.17
CA TYR A 258 -6.61 0.53 -10.43
C TYR A 258 -8.10 0.30 -10.16
N TYR A 259 -8.61 0.90 -9.09
CA TYR A 259 -10.01 0.88 -8.70
C TYR A 259 -10.55 2.31 -8.57
N ASN A 260 -11.67 2.61 -9.23
CA ASN A 260 -12.39 3.88 -9.04
C ASN A 260 -13.17 3.85 -7.73
N LEU A 261 -12.91 4.80 -6.84
CA LEU A 261 -13.72 4.95 -5.63
C LEU A 261 -15.15 5.37 -6.01
N PRO A 262 -16.18 4.57 -5.68
CA PRO A 262 -17.52 4.75 -6.24
C PRO A 262 -18.28 5.96 -5.68
N GLY A 263 -17.95 6.40 -4.46
CA GLY A 263 -18.61 7.53 -3.81
C GLY A 263 -18.22 8.88 -4.42
N LEU A 264 -19.18 9.80 -4.48
CA LEU A 264 -18.93 11.16 -4.94
C LEU A 264 -17.94 11.88 -4.00
N GLY A 265 -16.73 12.16 -4.49
CA GLY A 265 -15.65 12.72 -3.68
C GLY A 265 -15.05 11.75 -2.67
N GLU A 266 -15.33 10.45 -2.78
CA GLU A 266 -14.68 9.45 -1.94
C GLU A 266 -13.18 9.42 -2.24
N LYS A 267 -12.35 9.41 -1.19
CA LYS A 267 -10.90 9.56 -1.28
C LYS A 267 -10.14 8.72 -0.28
N SER A 268 -8.92 8.32 -0.63
CA SER A 268 -8.00 7.58 0.24
C SER A 268 -7.11 8.55 1.01
N LEU A 269 -7.29 8.63 2.34
CA LEU A 269 -6.58 9.59 3.20
C LEU A 269 -5.54 8.94 4.12
N ALA A 270 -5.43 7.62 4.08
CA ALA A 270 -4.48 6.84 4.86
C ALA A 270 -3.60 6.00 3.93
N ALA A 271 -2.50 5.46 4.47
CA ALA A 271 -1.65 4.54 3.72
C ALA A 271 -2.35 3.19 3.55
N ALA A 272 -1.94 2.43 2.53
CA ALA A 272 -2.38 1.06 2.34
C ALA A 272 -1.60 0.09 3.24
N THR A 273 -2.14 -1.11 3.44
CA THR A 273 -1.48 -2.18 4.20
C THR A 273 -1.61 -3.49 3.44
N VAL A 274 -0.54 -4.29 3.39
CA VAL A 274 -0.58 -5.64 2.81
C VAL A 274 -0.34 -6.70 3.87
N VAL A 275 -1.29 -7.63 4.02
CA VAL A 275 -1.20 -8.76 4.96
C VAL A 275 -1.72 -10.01 4.27
N GLY A 276 -0.96 -11.12 4.33
CA GLY A 276 -1.38 -12.39 3.71
C GLY A 276 -1.56 -12.35 2.19
N GLY A 277 -0.98 -11.35 1.52
CA GLY A 277 -1.21 -11.08 0.09
C GLY A 277 -2.51 -10.32 -0.19
N ILE A 278 -3.22 -9.85 0.82
CA ILE A 278 -4.41 -9.01 0.66
C ILE A 278 -4.01 -7.54 0.80
N ALA A 279 -4.49 -6.73 -0.13
CA ALA A 279 -4.28 -5.29 -0.18
C ALA A 279 -5.45 -4.57 0.51
N TYR A 280 -5.17 -3.97 1.65
CA TYR A 280 -6.14 -3.20 2.43
C TYR A 280 -5.96 -1.70 2.18
N PHE A 281 -7.08 -1.04 1.89
CA PHE A 281 -7.16 0.41 1.78
C PHE A 281 -8.30 0.91 2.64
N THR A 282 -8.22 2.18 3.05
CA THR A 282 -9.35 2.88 3.65
C THR A 282 -9.68 4.12 2.85
N SER A 283 -10.96 4.47 2.85
CA SER A 283 -11.47 5.67 2.17
C SER A 283 -12.41 6.45 3.08
N TYR A 284 -12.63 7.70 2.71
CA TYR A 284 -13.63 8.57 3.29
C TYR A 284 -14.47 9.21 2.19
N THR A 285 -15.78 8.99 2.24
CA THR A 285 -16.76 9.69 1.42
C THR A 285 -17.29 10.89 2.21
N PRO A 286 -17.12 12.13 1.71
CA PRO A 286 -17.68 13.30 2.37
C PRO A 286 -19.20 13.25 2.35
N ALA A 287 -19.83 13.87 3.35
CA ALA A 287 -21.27 13.93 3.39
C ALA A 287 -21.83 14.72 2.21
N ALA A 288 -23.00 14.30 1.70
CA ALA A 288 -23.72 15.06 0.69
C ALA A 288 -24.03 16.47 1.21
N ALA A 289 -23.87 17.48 0.34
CA ALA A 289 -24.24 18.85 0.67
C ALA A 289 -25.75 18.91 0.97
N SER A 290 -26.12 19.29 2.20
CA SER A 290 -27.52 19.44 2.58
C SER A 290 -28.07 20.78 2.06
N THR A 291 -29.26 20.76 1.47
CA THR A 291 -30.01 21.98 1.09
C THR A 291 -30.92 22.47 2.21
N ALA A 292 -30.98 21.75 3.34
CA ALA A 292 -31.86 22.05 4.46
C ALA A 292 -31.12 22.83 5.55
N GLN A 293 -31.68 23.97 5.96
CA GLN A 293 -31.28 24.76 7.14
C GLN A 293 -31.59 24.01 8.44
N GLN A 294 -30.94 22.86 8.65
CA GLN A 294 -31.00 22.11 9.88
C GLN A 294 -29.59 21.99 10.43
N CYS A 295 -29.41 22.33 11.71
CA CYS A 295 -28.18 22.15 12.47
C CYS A 295 -27.90 20.66 12.77
N VAL A 296 -27.96 19.82 11.74
CA VAL A 296 -27.57 18.41 11.79
C VAL A 296 -26.29 18.32 10.99
N ASN A 297 -25.18 18.04 11.68
CA ASN A 297 -23.90 17.77 11.02
C ASN A 297 -24.09 16.52 10.17
N SER A 298 -24.08 16.67 8.85
CA SER A 298 -23.98 15.51 7.96
C SER A 298 -22.53 15.04 8.04
N SER A 299 -22.33 13.91 8.72
CA SER A 299 -21.04 13.27 8.86
C SER A 299 -20.76 12.43 7.62
N GLY A 300 -19.52 12.44 7.15
CA GLY A 300 -19.11 11.56 6.06
C GLY A 300 -19.07 10.10 6.53
N GLN A 301 -18.73 9.23 5.59
CA GLN A 301 -18.74 7.78 5.82
C GLN A 301 -17.39 7.21 5.40
N GLY A 302 -16.73 6.49 6.29
CA GLY A 302 -15.53 5.76 5.96
C GLY A 302 -15.82 4.34 5.44
N ALA A 303 -14.88 3.78 4.69
CA ALA A 303 -14.91 2.39 4.25
C ALA A 303 -13.51 1.76 4.31
N MET A 304 -13.46 0.44 4.45
CA MET A 304 -12.26 -0.39 4.32
C MET A 304 -12.45 -1.35 3.16
N TYR A 305 -11.49 -1.38 2.24
CA TYR A 305 -11.47 -2.28 1.09
C TYR A 305 -10.45 -3.39 1.30
N ALA A 306 -10.73 -4.59 0.78
CA ALA A 306 -9.83 -5.74 0.81
C ALA A 306 -9.76 -6.40 -0.57
N PHE A 307 -8.64 -6.17 -1.27
CA PHE A 307 -8.41 -6.70 -2.60
C PHE A 307 -7.42 -7.86 -2.58
N HIS A 308 -7.65 -8.87 -3.41
CA HIS A 308 -6.61 -9.81 -3.79
C HIS A 308 -5.46 -9.05 -4.48
N LEU A 309 -4.26 -9.04 -3.90
CA LEU A 309 -3.16 -8.20 -4.40
C LEU A 309 -2.88 -8.40 -5.90
N HIS A 310 -2.92 -9.65 -6.37
CA HIS A 310 -2.62 -9.94 -7.78
C HIS A 310 -3.75 -9.62 -8.76
N TYR A 311 -5.00 -9.91 -8.39
CA TYR A 311 -6.16 -9.94 -9.30
C TYR A 311 -7.12 -8.77 -9.12
N GLY A 312 -6.99 -8.01 -8.02
CA GLY A 312 -7.87 -6.88 -7.75
C GLY A 312 -9.33 -7.29 -7.46
N THR A 313 -9.57 -8.56 -7.14
CA THR A 313 -10.91 -9.09 -6.83
C THR A 313 -11.16 -9.14 -5.34
N LYS A 314 -12.42 -9.20 -4.92
CA LYS A 314 -12.78 -9.38 -3.51
C LYS A 314 -12.25 -10.71 -2.98
N VAL A 315 -11.78 -10.69 -1.73
CA VAL A 315 -11.31 -11.89 -0.99
C VAL A 315 -12.28 -12.34 0.09
N TYR A 316 -13.20 -11.44 0.49
CA TYR A 316 -14.28 -11.72 1.43
C TYR A 316 -15.64 -11.61 0.73
N GLU A 317 -16.73 -11.82 1.48
CA GLU A 317 -18.11 -11.69 0.99
C GLU A 317 -18.35 -10.36 0.26
N GLN A 318 -17.81 -9.27 0.83
CA GLN A 318 -17.88 -7.93 0.29
C GLN A 318 -16.48 -7.40 -0.02
N LEU A 319 -16.38 -6.55 -1.04
CA LEU A 319 -15.13 -5.87 -1.39
C LEU A 319 -14.81 -4.74 -0.39
N ALA A 320 -15.85 -4.06 0.08
CA ALA A 320 -15.77 -2.87 0.91
C ALA A 320 -16.69 -3.00 2.13
N TYR A 321 -16.18 -2.64 3.31
CA TYR A 321 -16.89 -2.65 4.57
C TYR A 321 -16.97 -1.24 5.14
N LEU A 322 -18.16 -0.80 5.52
CA LEU A 322 -18.33 0.54 6.10
C LEU A 322 -17.72 0.62 7.49
N THR A 323 -17.07 1.75 7.79
CA THR A 323 -16.51 2.04 9.11
C THR A 323 -17.41 3.00 9.90
N HIS A 324 -16.95 3.55 11.02
CA HIS A 324 -17.61 4.69 11.65
C HIS A 324 -17.58 5.95 10.76
N GLN A 325 -18.34 6.97 11.18
CA GLN A 325 -18.51 8.25 10.49
C GLN A 325 -17.32 9.21 10.70
N GLU A 326 -16.11 8.69 10.51
CA GLU A 326 -14.84 9.41 10.67
C GLU A 326 -13.90 9.07 9.51
N ILE A 327 -12.80 9.81 9.40
CA ILE A 327 -11.74 9.49 8.44
C ILE A 327 -11.00 8.26 8.98
N PRO A 328 -11.06 7.11 8.30
CA PRO A 328 -10.45 5.90 8.84
C PRO A 328 -8.92 5.98 8.72
N ASP A 329 -8.21 5.45 9.72
CA ASP A 329 -6.75 5.39 9.72
C ASP A 329 -6.22 4.19 8.92
N THR A 330 -4.90 4.13 8.76
CA THR A 330 -4.16 3.04 8.11
C THR A 330 -4.39 1.73 8.87
N PRO A 331 -4.89 0.65 8.23
CA PRO A 331 -5.06 -0.64 8.89
C PRO A 331 -3.74 -1.14 9.47
N GLN A 332 -3.70 -1.43 10.78
CA GLN A 332 -2.49 -1.86 11.47
C GLN A 332 -2.50 -3.38 11.69
N LEU A 333 -1.39 -4.03 11.37
CA LEU A 333 -1.17 -5.43 11.70
C LEU A 333 -0.87 -5.58 13.19
N TYR A 334 -1.68 -6.38 13.87
CA TYR A 334 -1.48 -6.80 15.24
C TYR A 334 -1.18 -8.31 15.28
N PHE A 335 -0.23 -8.69 16.14
CA PHE A 335 0.07 -10.08 16.43
C PHE A 335 -0.50 -10.45 17.79
N GLY A 336 -1.39 -11.44 17.79
CA GLY A 336 -1.99 -11.97 19.00
C GLY A 336 -1.95 -13.49 19.04
N SER A 337 -2.66 -14.04 20.03
CA SER A 337 -2.98 -15.46 20.09
C SER A 337 -4.46 -15.61 20.33
N ILE A 338 -5.12 -16.50 19.59
CA ILE A 338 -6.48 -16.93 19.90
C ILE A 338 -6.49 -18.34 20.44
N GLU A 339 -7.49 -18.61 21.27
CA GLU A 339 -7.82 -19.95 21.70
C GLU A 339 -8.50 -20.67 20.53
N GLN A 340 -7.99 -21.84 20.17
CA GLN A 340 -8.64 -22.75 19.24
C GLN A 340 -9.28 -23.91 19.99
N CYS A 341 -10.49 -24.23 19.55
CA CYS A 341 -11.43 -25.20 20.08
C CYS A 341 -12.32 -25.66 18.93
N VAL A 342 -13.14 -26.69 19.20
CA VAL A 342 -14.28 -26.99 18.33
C VAL A 342 -15.30 -25.87 18.52
N ASP A 343 -15.58 -25.17 17.43
CA ASP A 343 -16.58 -24.11 17.30
C ASP A 343 -17.65 -24.63 16.32
N GLU A 344 -18.65 -25.32 16.88
CA GLU A 344 -19.73 -25.96 16.13
C GLU A 344 -20.69 -24.93 15.52
N ASN A 345 -20.80 -23.77 16.17
CA ASN A 345 -21.71 -22.70 15.78
C ASN A 345 -21.06 -21.62 14.86
N ASN A 346 -19.74 -21.74 14.63
CA ASN A 346 -18.90 -20.88 13.80
C ASN A 346 -18.91 -19.41 14.24
N ASP A 347 -19.08 -19.15 15.54
CA ASP A 347 -19.06 -17.80 16.12
C ASP A 347 -17.67 -17.39 16.63
N GLN A 348 -16.66 -18.22 16.42
CA GLN A 348 -15.26 -18.03 16.81
C GLN A 348 -15.05 -17.94 18.33
N LEU A 349 -15.95 -18.50 19.14
CA LEU A 349 -15.81 -18.65 20.58
C LEU A 349 -15.50 -20.09 20.98
N CYS A 350 -14.81 -20.23 22.11
CA CYS A 350 -14.49 -21.53 22.70
C CYS A 350 -15.41 -21.86 23.86
N ASP A 351 -16.71 -21.95 23.57
CA ASP A 351 -17.76 -22.26 24.54
C ASP A 351 -18.58 -23.51 24.21
N ASP A 352 -18.46 -24.05 22.99
CA ASP A 352 -19.22 -25.23 22.55
C ASP A 352 -18.75 -26.54 23.20
N THR A 353 -17.48 -26.68 23.56
CA THR A 353 -16.92 -27.92 24.13
C THR A 353 -16.07 -27.68 25.37
N MET A 354 -16.06 -28.63 26.32
CA MET A 354 -15.18 -28.60 27.51
C MET A 354 -13.74 -29.06 27.21
N GLU A 355 -13.33 -29.11 25.94
CA GLU A 355 -11.98 -29.51 25.56
C GLU A 355 -10.96 -28.41 25.87
N PRO A 356 -9.71 -28.77 26.21
CA PRO A 356 -8.67 -27.78 26.49
C PRO A 356 -8.35 -26.96 25.25
N THR A 357 -8.39 -25.63 25.39
CA THR A 357 -8.10 -24.71 24.29
C THR A 357 -6.61 -24.68 23.93
N VAL A 358 -6.31 -24.72 22.63
CA VAL A 358 -4.94 -24.61 22.12
C VAL A 358 -4.71 -23.17 21.67
N LYS A 359 -3.76 -22.46 22.27
CA LYS A 359 -3.39 -21.11 21.82
C LYS A 359 -2.61 -21.18 20.53
N LYS A 360 -3.13 -20.58 19.46
CA LYS A 360 -2.40 -20.39 18.19
C LYS A 360 -2.17 -18.92 17.93
N SER A 361 -0.99 -18.60 17.42
CA SER A 361 -0.65 -17.26 16.96
C SER A 361 -1.54 -16.85 15.80
N GLN A 362 -2.06 -15.63 15.85
CA GLN A 362 -2.94 -15.07 14.83
C GLN A 362 -2.49 -13.65 14.47
N PHE A 363 -2.48 -13.37 13.18
CA PHE A 363 -2.47 -12.01 12.68
C PHE A 363 -3.89 -11.45 12.72
N LEU A 364 -4.03 -10.24 13.25
CA LEU A 364 -5.28 -9.49 13.30
C LEU A 364 -5.03 -8.13 12.67
N LEU A 365 -6.03 -7.58 11.99
CA LEU A 365 -6.01 -6.19 11.58
C LEU A 365 -6.78 -5.36 12.60
N LEU A 366 -6.04 -4.50 13.29
CA LEU A 366 -6.62 -3.40 14.04
C LEU A 366 -6.85 -2.29 13.03
N GLY A 367 -8.10 -2.16 12.61
CA GLY A 367 -8.55 -1.20 11.63
C GLY A 367 -9.61 -0.27 12.20
N PRO A 368 -10.09 0.67 11.37
CA PRO A 368 -11.25 1.47 11.73
C PRO A 368 -12.44 0.56 12.06
N TRP A 369 -13.14 0.88 13.15
CA TRP A 369 -14.26 0.09 13.65
C TRP A 369 -15.32 -0.08 12.55
N LEU A 370 -15.72 -1.33 12.26
CA LEU A 370 -16.68 -1.64 11.20
C LEU A 370 -18.12 -1.40 11.69
N ASN A 371 -18.98 -0.84 10.85
CA ASN A 371 -20.39 -0.59 11.14
C ASN A 371 -21.22 -1.86 10.87
N THR A 372 -21.83 -2.43 11.92
CA THR A 372 -22.40 -3.78 11.90
C THR A 372 -23.87 -3.87 11.48
N SER A 373 -24.40 -2.81 10.87
CA SER A 373 -25.80 -2.75 10.45
C SER A 373 -26.09 -3.38 9.09
N GLN A 374 -25.07 -3.85 8.35
CA GLN A 374 -25.24 -4.57 7.08
C GLN A 374 -24.81 -6.04 7.17
N GLY A 375 -25.73 -6.90 7.63
CA GLY A 375 -25.90 -8.29 7.18
C GLY A 375 -24.80 -9.34 7.41
N GLN A 376 -25.14 -10.29 8.31
CA GLN A 376 -24.71 -11.71 8.38
C GLN A 376 -23.28 -12.06 8.89
N SER A 377 -23.29 -12.77 10.01
CA SER A 377 -22.32 -13.73 10.59
C SER A 377 -20.87 -13.33 10.90
N GLU A 378 -20.15 -12.54 10.10
CA GLU A 378 -18.71 -12.30 10.35
C GLU A 378 -18.38 -10.95 11.01
N SER A 379 -19.34 -10.03 11.05
CA SER A 379 -19.12 -8.62 11.43
C SER A 379 -19.82 -8.26 12.74
N GLN A 380 -19.26 -8.69 13.87
CA GLN A 380 -19.65 -8.19 15.19
C GLN A 380 -18.74 -7.00 15.59
N PRO A 381 -19.28 -5.93 16.20
CA PRO A 381 -18.57 -4.65 16.38
C PRO A 381 -17.34 -4.76 17.29
N SER A 382 -17.16 -5.87 17.99
CA SER A 382 -16.08 -6.12 18.94
C SER A 382 -14.98 -7.04 18.40
N LYS A 383 -15.03 -7.48 17.14
CA LYS A 383 -14.09 -8.47 16.58
C LYS A 383 -13.09 -7.81 15.64
N ALA A 384 -11.80 -8.05 15.91
CA ALA A 384 -10.73 -7.64 15.01
C ALA A 384 -10.86 -8.37 13.67
N PHE A 385 -10.54 -7.67 12.57
CA PHE A 385 -10.66 -8.25 11.24
C PHE A 385 -9.57 -9.32 11.06
N ILE A 386 -9.96 -10.54 10.70
CA ILE A 386 -9.02 -11.65 10.52
C ILE A 386 -8.55 -11.68 9.05
N PRO A 387 -7.28 -11.34 8.78
CA PRO A 387 -6.72 -11.46 7.44
C PRO A 387 -6.71 -12.93 6.98
N GLN A 388 -7.09 -13.15 5.72
CA GLN A 388 -6.92 -14.43 5.03
C GLN A 388 -5.55 -14.50 4.36
N GLU A 389 -5.14 -15.71 3.97
CA GLU A 389 -3.91 -15.95 3.20
C GLU A 389 -4.29 -16.24 1.74
N LEU A 390 -3.71 -15.52 0.79
CA LEU A 390 -3.88 -15.84 -0.63
C LEU A 390 -3.29 -17.22 -0.96
N LEU A 391 -3.98 -17.95 -1.83
CA LEU A 391 -3.44 -19.15 -2.48
C LEU A 391 -2.70 -18.71 -3.75
N GLY A 392 -1.42 -19.06 -3.88
CA GLY A 392 -0.63 -18.64 -5.04
C GLY A 392 0.87 -18.74 -4.82
N PRO A 393 1.68 -18.45 -5.85
CA PRO A 393 1.33 -17.68 -7.06
C PRO A 393 0.62 -18.47 -8.18
N GLU A 394 0.50 -19.80 -8.05
CA GLU A 394 -0.22 -20.65 -9.00
C GLU A 394 -1.72 -20.75 -8.68
N LEU A 395 -2.54 -20.88 -9.73
CA LEU A 395 -3.99 -21.01 -9.60
C LEU A 395 -4.35 -22.32 -8.88
N SER A 396 -5.08 -22.21 -7.77
CA SER A 396 -5.59 -23.37 -7.03
C SER A 396 -7.05 -23.62 -7.41
N VAL A 397 -7.42 -24.90 -7.53
CA VAL A 397 -8.76 -25.35 -7.89
C VAL A 397 -9.21 -26.40 -6.87
N ASP A 398 -10.48 -26.37 -6.47
CA ASP A 398 -11.04 -27.34 -5.55
C ASP A 398 -11.50 -28.64 -6.23
N GLU A 399 -12.01 -29.57 -5.43
CA GLU A 399 -12.49 -30.88 -5.89
C GLU A 399 -13.64 -30.79 -6.92
N ASN A 400 -14.35 -29.65 -6.96
CA ASN A 400 -15.46 -29.39 -7.89
C ASN A 400 -15.00 -28.64 -9.15
N GLY A 401 -13.71 -28.35 -9.29
CA GLY A 401 -13.19 -27.58 -10.41
C GLY A 401 -13.36 -26.07 -10.25
N GLN A 402 -13.74 -25.57 -9.07
CA GLN A 402 -13.88 -24.14 -8.79
C GLN A 402 -12.55 -23.54 -8.33
N ILE A 403 -12.26 -22.34 -8.81
CA ILE A 403 -11.05 -21.61 -8.48
C ILE A 403 -11.10 -21.13 -7.03
N LYS A 404 -10.03 -21.41 -6.29
CA LYS A 404 -9.81 -20.92 -4.93
C LYS A 404 -8.67 -19.91 -4.92
N LEU A 405 -8.99 -18.70 -4.46
CA LEU A 405 -8.03 -17.60 -4.38
C LEU A 405 -7.44 -17.39 -2.98
N VAL A 406 -8.13 -17.91 -1.96
CA VAL A 406 -7.81 -17.70 -0.55
C VAL A 406 -7.92 -19.00 0.22
N ASN A 407 -7.07 -19.13 1.24
CA ASN A 407 -7.07 -20.27 2.12
C ASN A 407 -8.16 -20.11 3.19
N ASN A 408 -9.35 -20.65 2.92
CA ASN A 408 -10.54 -20.52 3.77
C ASN A 408 -10.83 -21.81 4.56
N ALA A 409 -9.83 -22.64 4.85
CA ALA A 409 -10.06 -23.85 5.65
C ALA A 409 -10.53 -23.48 7.06
N ALA A 410 -11.69 -24.02 7.47
CA ALA A 410 -12.28 -23.80 8.79
C ALA A 410 -11.25 -24.10 9.90
N GLY A 411 -11.02 -23.14 10.78
CA GLY A 411 -10.03 -23.26 11.86
C GLY A 411 -8.56 -23.13 11.42
N GLN A 412 -8.24 -22.69 10.19
CA GLN A 412 -6.87 -22.36 9.83
C GLN A 412 -6.61 -20.87 10.04
N VAL A 413 -5.75 -20.57 11.01
CA VAL A 413 -5.39 -19.20 11.38
C VAL A 413 -4.20 -18.75 10.54
N PHE A 414 -4.34 -17.64 9.80
CA PHE A 414 -3.20 -16.96 9.21
C PHE A 414 -2.35 -16.36 10.35
N GLY A 415 -1.17 -16.93 10.53
CA GLY A 415 -0.29 -16.67 11.67
C GLY A 415 1.12 -17.18 11.38
N LEU A 416 2.02 -17.01 12.34
CA LEU A 416 3.33 -17.63 12.24
C LEU A 416 3.16 -19.16 12.23
N LYS A 417 3.51 -19.80 11.10
CA LYS A 417 3.53 -21.26 10.96
C LYS A 417 4.73 -21.91 11.69
N VAL A 418 5.63 -21.10 12.24
CA VAL A 418 6.77 -21.57 13.03
C VAL A 418 6.30 -21.83 14.45
N GLN A 419 6.23 -23.11 14.85
CA GLN A 419 6.09 -23.46 16.26
C GLN A 419 7.33 -22.96 17.01
N GLN A 420 7.09 -22.22 18.09
CA GLN A 420 8.11 -21.68 18.97
C GLN A 420 9.15 -22.74 19.32
N THR A 421 10.32 -22.71 18.67
CA THR A 421 11.46 -23.51 19.09
C THR A 421 12.10 -22.72 20.22
N TYR A 422 12.05 -23.25 21.44
CA TYR A 422 12.75 -22.65 22.58
C TYR A 422 14.25 -22.53 22.24
N VAL A 423 14.70 -21.33 21.91
CA VAL A 423 16.13 -21.02 21.86
C VAL A 423 16.58 -20.86 23.32
N TYR A 424 17.11 -21.95 23.89
CA TYR A 424 17.85 -21.88 25.15
C TYR A 424 19.15 -21.11 24.93
N ARG A 425 19.13 -19.80 25.22
CA ARG A 425 20.29 -19.15 25.82
C ARG A 425 19.83 -18.00 26.71
N GLN A 426 19.62 -18.34 27.97
CA GLN A 426 19.53 -17.38 29.06
C GLN A 426 20.97 -17.12 29.51
N ASP A 427 21.58 -16.05 29.01
CA ASP A 427 22.85 -15.57 29.56
C ASP A 427 22.53 -14.92 30.91
N ILE A 428 22.80 -15.66 31.99
CA ILE A 428 22.76 -15.14 33.35
C ILE A 428 24.06 -14.37 33.57
N ILE A 429 23.98 -13.04 33.61
CA ILE A 429 25.05 -12.22 34.16
C ILE A 429 24.89 -12.28 35.69
N SER A 430 25.73 -13.06 36.36
CA SER A 430 25.94 -12.91 37.80
C SER A 430 26.94 -11.78 38.04
N GLN A 431 26.65 -10.96 39.07
CA GLN A 431 27.45 -9.81 39.51
C GLN A 431 28.92 -10.11 39.77
#